data_AF-A0A6A5GRY1-F1
#
_entry.id   AF-A0A6A5GRY1-F1
#
_cell.length_a   1.000
_cell.length_b   1.000
_cell.length_c   1.000
_cell.angle_alpha   90.00
_cell.angle_beta   90.00
_cell.angle_gamma   90.00
#
_symmetry.space_group_name_H-M   'P 1'
#
loop_
_entity.id
_entity.type
_entity.pdbx_description
1 polymer ?
#
loop_
_entity_poly.entity_id
_entity_poly.type
_entity_poly.pdbx_seq_one_letter_code
_entity_poly.pdbx_strand_id
1 'polypeptide(L)'
;MIIYESAAQLNLINSINRFFAVYTIFLYDRIFSSLNTYFMITISYVISISICVTFYEILGCYLYFESEYWIFSYPESEHCTHLTWYCDFIFNIVLVVSTLILNLLAAFKARKLHRQITSLDQNMISYQRQRDLNFIRQSFFQGLSMSVALIFYHITAPLINNKILLFLDASLWAFMLAFEGGIILLSNREIFTAIKQKKTEITSSVFMLDLHCTR
;
A
#
# COMPACT_ATOMS: atom_id res chain seq x y z
N MET A 1 -5.03 10.98 7.60
CA MET A 1 -6.17 10.24 7.03
C MET A 1 -6.21 10.26 5.49
N ILE A 2 -6.18 11.41 4.81
CA ILE A 2 -6.22 11.45 3.32
C ILE A 2 -5.18 10.53 2.66
N ILE A 3 -3.93 10.58 3.13
CA ILE A 3 -2.84 9.74 2.59
C ILE A 3 -3.12 8.25 2.81
N TYR A 4 -3.64 7.89 3.99
CA TYR A 4 -3.99 6.51 4.34
C TYR A 4 -5.09 5.97 3.41
N GLU A 5 -6.18 6.72 3.26
CA GLU A 5 -7.29 6.40 2.35
C GLU A 5 -6.81 6.24 0.90
N SER A 6 -5.96 7.17 0.45
CA SER A 6 -5.43 7.11 -0.91
C SER A 6 -4.52 5.89 -1.10
N ALA A 7 -3.72 5.53 -0.10
CA ALA A 7 -2.86 4.35 -0.16
C ALA A 7 -3.66 3.07 -0.28
N ALA A 8 -4.73 2.91 0.52
CA ALA A 8 -5.62 1.74 0.46
C ALA A 8 -6.26 1.58 -0.94
N GLN A 9 -6.78 2.68 -1.51
CA GLN A 9 -7.37 2.68 -2.84
C GLN A 9 -6.36 2.41 -3.96
N LEU A 10 -5.18 3.03 -3.91
CA LEU A 10 -4.11 2.82 -4.89
C LEU A 10 -3.57 1.38 -4.86
N ASN A 11 -3.52 0.77 -3.68
CA ASN A 11 -3.17 -0.65 -3.53
C ASN A 11 -4.18 -1.56 -4.21
N LEU A 12 -5.48 -1.25 -4.09
CA LEU A 12 -6.52 -1.98 -4.81
C LEU A 12 -6.39 -1.80 -6.33
N ILE A 13 -6.23 -0.57 -6.82
CA ILE A 13 -6.05 -0.26 -8.25
C ILE A 13 -4.86 -1.04 -8.82
N ASN A 14 -3.74 -1.06 -8.11
CA ASN A 14 -2.55 -1.80 -8.50
C ASN A 14 -2.80 -3.32 -8.54
N SER A 15 -3.60 -3.86 -7.62
CA SER A 15 -4.00 -5.27 -7.65
C SER A 15 -4.91 -5.60 -8.83
N ILE A 16 -5.87 -4.74 -9.13
CA ILE A 16 -6.74 -4.84 -10.32
C ILE A 16 -5.89 -4.83 -11.60
N ASN A 17 -4.96 -3.88 -11.72
CA ASN A 17 -4.05 -3.78 -12.86
C ASN A 17 -3.37 -5.13 -13.16
N ARG A 18 -2.83 -5.77 -12.12
CA ARG A 18 -2.13 -7.05 -12.23
C ARG A 18 -3.08 -8.21 -12.57
N PHE A 19 -4.27 -8.20 -12.00
CA PHE A 19 -5.30 -9.17 -12.35
C PHE A 19 -5.64 -9.10 -13.84
N PHE A 20 -5.90 -7.90 -14.37
CA PHE A 20 -6.19 -7.70 -15.79
C PHE A 20 -5.02 -8.06 -16.69
N ALA A 21 -3.79 -7.73 -16.29
CA ALA A 21 -2.57 -8.07 -17.05
C ALA A 21 -2.44 -9.59 -17.28
N VAL A 22 -2.86 -10.40 -16.31
CA VAL A 22 -2.72 -11.86 -16.36
C VAL A 22 -3.95 -12.56 -16.94
N TYR A 23 -5.15 -12.04 -16.73
CA TYR A 23 -6.40 -12.67 -17.18
C TYR A 23 -6.89 -12.19 -18.56
N THR A 24 -6.63 -10.94 -18.92
CA THR A 24 -7.24 -10.31 -20.10
C THR A 24 -6.26 -9.37 -20.82
N ILE A 25 -5.34 -9.94 -21.59
CA ILE A 25 -4.31 -9.18 -22.32
C ILE A 25 -4.93 -8.17 -23.30
N PHE A 26 -5.97 -8.55 -24.05
CA PHE A 26 -6.59 -7.65 -25.05
C PHE A 26 -7.35 -6.46 -24.44
N LEU A 27 -7.84 -6.59 -23.21
CA LEU A 27 -8.56 -5.52 -22.53
C LEU A 27 -7.64 -4.67 -21.66
N TYR A 28 -6.50 -5.21 -21.27
CA TYR A 28 -5.49 -4.54 -20.44
C TYR A 28 -5.02 -3.23 -21.08
N ASP A 29 -4.59 -3.26 -22.35
CA ASP A 29 -4.05 -2.06 -23.03
C ASP A 29 -5.10 -0.95 -23.20
N ARG A 30 -6.39 -1.32 -23.26
CA ARG A 30 -7.50 -0.36 -23.33
C ARG A 30 -7.85 0.24 -21.98
N ILE A 31 -7.83 -0.55 -20.91
CA ILE A 31 -8.19 -0.11 -19.57
C ILE A 31 -7.02 0.63 -18.91
N PHE A 32 -5.83 0.02 -18.89
CA PHE A 32 -4.63 0.52 -18.22
C PHE A 32 -3.67 1.22 -19.19
N SER A 33 -4.20 2.15 -19.99
CA SER A 33 -3.37 3.09 -20.74
C SER A 33 -2.74 4.12 -19.79
N SER A 34 -1.68 4.82 -20.21
CA SER A 34 -1.05 5.84 -19.36
C SER A 34 -2.04 6.92 -18.92
N LEU A 35 -2.87 7.42 -19.85
CA LEU A 35 -3.89 8.44 -19.57
C LEU A 35 -4.95 7.92 -18.59
N ASN A 36 -5.47 6.72 -18.81
CA ASN A 36 -6.47 6.14 -17.91
C ASN A 36 -5.89 5.87 -16.52
N THR A 37 -4.63 5.44 -16.44
CA THR A 37 -3.95 5.19 -15.17
C THR A 37 -3.79 6.49 -14.38
N TYR A 38 -3.36 7.59 -15.01
CA TYR A 38 -3.33 8.90 -14.37
C TYR A 38 -4.72 9.33 -13.90
N PHE A 39 -5.75 9.13 -14.74
CA PHE A 39 -7.12 9.45 -14.38
C PHE A 39 -7.63 8.65 -13.16
N MET A 40 -7.36 7.34 -13.10
CA MET A 40 -7.71 6.49 -11.95
C MET A 40 -7.00 6.94 -10.67
N ILE A 41 -5.72 7.32 -10.75
CA ILE A 41 -4.96 7.85 -9.62
C ILE A 41 -5.58 9.17 -9.14
N THR A 42 -5.88 10.09 -10.06
CA THR A 42 -6.52 11.37 -9.71
C THR A 42 -7.88 11.16 -9.07
N ILE A 43 -8.71 10.27 -9.61
CA ILE A 43 -10.00 9.91 -9.01
C ILE A 43 -9.81 9.39 -7.58
N SER A 44 -8.84 8.50 -7.36
CA SER A 44 -8.58 7.96 -6.03
C SER A 44 -8.26 9.08 -5.02
N TYR A 45 -7.39 10.02 -5.37
CA TYR A 45 -7.11 11.17 -4.50
C TYR A 45 -8.34 12.04 -4.26
N VAL A 46 -9.15 12.31 -5.30
CA VAL A 46 -10.38 13.11 -5.17
C VAL A 46 -11.38 12.42 -4.24
N ILE A 47 -11.55 11.11 -4.34
CA ILE A 47 -12.42 10.33 -3.44
C ILE A 47 -11.88 10.40 -2.01
N SER A 48 -10.58 10.15 -1.79
CA SER A 48 -9.98 10.22 -0.45
C SER A 48 -10.12 11.60 0.19
N ILE A 49 -9.92 12.68 -0.57
CA ILE A 49 -10.13 14.05 -0.09
C ILE A 49 -11.60 14.27 0.25
N SER A 50 -12.52 13.87 -0.65
CA SER A 50 -13.96 14.07 -0.45
C SER A 50 -14.48 13.35 0.80
N ILE A 51 -14.05 12.09 1.00
CA ILE A 51 -14.37 11.30 2.19
C ILE A 51 -13.86 12.02 3.45
N CYS A 52 -12.58 12.43 3.46
CA CYS A 52 -11.99 13.06 4.63
C CYS A 52 -12.63 14.41 4.96
N VAL A 53 -12.87 15.27 3.97
CA VAL A 53 -13.49 16.59 4.19
C VAL A 53 -14.93 16.43 4.66
N THR A 54 -15.70 15.54 4.02
CA THR A 54 -17.12 15.35 4.39
C THR A 54 -17.25 14.80 5.81
N PHE A 55 -16.48 13.76 6.14
CA PHE A 55 -16.62 13.09 7.43
C PHE A 55 -15.92 13.81 8.58
N TYR A 56 -14.75 14.40 8.35
CA TYR A 56 -13.95 14.99 9.42
C TYR A 56 -14.17 16.49 9.60
N GLU A 57 -14.50 17.25 8.54
CA GLU A 57 -14.75 18.69 8.65
C GLU A 57 -16.23 19.05 8.70
N ILE A 58 -17.04 18.53 7.77
CA ILE A 58 -18.45 18.93 7.66
C ILE A 58 -19.32 18.29 8.74
N LEU A 59 -19.14 17.00 9.02
CA LEU A 59 -19.90 16.27 10.05
C LEU A 59 -19.32 16.43 11.46
N GLY A 60 -18.22 17.18 11.62
CA GLY A 60 -17.67 17.53 12.93
C GLY A 60 -16.92 16.41 13.66
N CYS A 61 -16.65 15.27 13.01
CA CYS A 61 -15.88 14.17 13.59
C CYS A 61 -14.37 14.35 13.38
N TYR A 62 -13.84 15.55 13.67
CA TYR A 62 -12.44 15.86 13.42
C TYR A 62 -11.50 15.05 14.33
N LEU A 63 -10.37 14.62 13.78
CA LEU A 63 -9.31 13.98 14.56
C LEU A 63 -8.60 15.04 15.39
N TYR A 64 -8.60 14.89 16.72
CA TYR A 64 -7.96 15.85 17.63
C TYR A 64 -6.89 15.18 18.48
N PHE A 65 -5.95 15.97 18.98
CA PHE A 65 -4.89 15.48 19.86
C PHE A 65 -5.36 15.48 21.30
N GLU A 66 -5.50 14.29 21.90
CA GLU A 66 -5.85 14.11 23.29
C GLU A 66 -4.59 14.16 24.16
N SER A 67 -4.45 15.26 24.90
CA SER A 67 -3.22 15.58 25.62
C SER A 67 -2.94 14.66 26.82
N GLU A 68 -3.99 14.07 27.40
CA GLU A 68 -3.87 13.17 28.56
C GLU A 68 -3.23 11.82 28.21
N TYR A 69 -3.44 11.36 26.99
CA TYR A 69 -2.98 10.06 26.49
C TYR A 69 -1.91 10.18 25.40
N TRP A 70 -1.63 11.41 24.94
CA TRP A 70 -0.72 11.73 23.82
C TRP A 70 -1.09 11.04 22.50
N ILE A 71 -2.39 10.85 22.25
CA ILE A 71 -2.90 10.16 21.07
C ILE A 71 -3.77 11.07 20.21
N PHE A 72 -3.95 10.70 18.94
CA PHE A 72 -4.97 11.29 18.10
C PHE A 72 -6.24 10.45 18.17
N SER A 73 -7.33 11.07 18.62
CA SER A 73 -8.62 10.42 18.82
C SER A 73 -9.75 11.16 18.14
N TYR A 74 -10.82 10.44 17.86
CA TYR A 74 -12.09 11.03 17.41
C TYR A 74 -12.97 11.36 18.63
N PRO A 75 -13.85 12.36 18.52
CA PRO A 75 -14.81 12.66 19.58
C PRO A 75 -15.69 11.44 19.92
N GLU A 76 -15.84 11.14 21.21
CA GLU A 76 -16.67 10.05 21.73
C GLU A 76 -18.17 10.38 21.67
N SER A 77 -18.70 10.54 20.46
CA SER A 77 -20.14 10.63 20.21
C SER A 77 -20.62 9.40 19.45
N GLU A 78 -21.83 8.93 19.77
CA GLU A 78 -22.46 7.78 19.09
C GLU A 78 -22.44 7.95 17.56
N HIS A 79 -22.67 9.18 17.07
CA HIS A 79 -22.60 9.51 15.65
C HIS A 79 -21.19 9.28 15.05
N CYS A 80 -20.14 9.83 15.68
CA CYS A 80 -18.77 9.69 15.18
C CYS A 80 -18.24 8.26 15.32
N THR A 81 -18.62 7.54 16.37
CA THR A 81 -18.27 6.11 16.52
C THR A 81 -18.89 5.27 15.40
N HIS A 82 -20.19 5.46 15.11
CA HIS A 82 -20.83 4.76 13.99
C HIS A 82 -20.21 5.12 12.65
N LEU A 83 -19.96 6.41 12.40
CA LEU A 83 -19.39 6.88 11.15
C LEU A 83 -17.98 6.31 10.93
N THR A 84 -17.09 6.40 11.92
CA THR A 84 -15.73 5.87 11.83
C THR A 84 -15.73 4.34 11.69
N TRP A 85 -16.65 3.64 12.35
CA TRP A 85 -16.79 2.19 12.18
C TRP A 85 -17.10 1.79 10.72
N TYR A 86 -18.07 2.44 10.08
CA TYR A 86 -18.46 2.07 8.72
C TYR A 86 -17.52 2.63 7.65
N CYS A 87 -17.16 3.90 7.77
CA CYS A 87 -16.43 4.63 6.74
C CYS A 87 -14.92 4.47 6.84
N ASP A 88 -14.37 4.24 8.03
CA ASP A 88 -12.94 4.01 8.23
C ASP A 88 -12.69 2.49 8.29
N PHE A 89 -13.22 1.80 9.30
CA PHE A 89 -12.90 0.38 9.53
C PHE A 89 -13.46 -0.56 8.45
N ILE A 90 -14.78 -0.59 8.25
CA ILE A 90 -15.43 -1.54 7.32
C ILE A 90 -15.02 -1.26 5.86
N PHE A 91 -14.93 0.01 5.47
CA PHE A 91 -14.50 0.35 4.12
C PHE A 91 -13.05 -0.10 3.86
N ASN A 92 -12.10 0.25 4.73
CA ASN A 92 -10.70 -0.12 4.54
C ASN A 92 -10.46 -1.63 4.63
N ILE A 93 -11.14 -2.36 5.53
CA ILE A 93 -10.98 -3.82 5.59
C ILE A 93 -11.49 -4.51 4.30
N VAL A 94 -12.59 -4.00 3.70
CA VAL A 94 -13.10 -4.51 2.43
C VAL A 94 -12.09 -4.27 1.29
N LEU A 95 -11.45 -3.10 1.25
CA LEU A 95 -10.39 -2.80 0.27
C LEU A 95 -9.20 -3.74 0.43
N VAL A 96 -8.76 -3.98 1.67
CA VAL A 96 -7.62 -4.87 1.98
C VAL A 96 -7.92 -6.31 1.59
N VAL A 97 -9.10 -6.83 1.96
CA VAL A 97 -9.51 -8.20 1.62
C VAL A 97 -9.65 -8.36 0.10
N SER A 98 -10.27 -7.39 -0.58
CA SER A 98 -10.40 -7.41 -2.05
C SER A 98 -9.04 -7.43 -2.73
N THR A 99 -8.10 -6.60 -2.25
CA THR A 99 -6.71 -6.55 -2.73
C THR A 99 -6.00 -7.89 -2.54
N LEU A 100 -6.17 -8.54 -1.38
CA LEU A 100 -5.59 -9.86 -1.12
C LEU A 100 -6.11 -10.91 -2.11
N ILE A 101 -7.43 -10.95 -2.31
CA ILE A 101 -8.08 -11.91 -3.22
C ILE A 101 -7.57 -11.72 -4.66
N LEU A 102 -7.57 -10.48 -5.15
CA LEU A 102 -7.11 -10.15 -6.51
C LEU A 102 -5.64 -10.52 -6.72
N ASN A 103 -4.77 -10.22 -5.76
CA ASN A 103 -3.35 -10.59 -5.83
C ASN A 103 -3.15 -12.12 -5.83
N LEU A 104 -3.93 -12.86 -5.03
CA LEU A 104 -3.89 -14.33 -5.02
C LEU A 104 -4.35 -14.93 -6.35
N LEU A 105 -5.42 -14.40 -6.94
CA LEU A 105 -5.94 -14.84 -8.24
C LEU A 105 -4.92 -14.57 -9.36
N ALA A 106 -4.38 -13.35 -9.41
CA ALA A 106 -3.34 -12.98 -10.38
C ALA A 106 -2.12 -13.90 -10.28
N ALA A 107 -1.65 -14.15 -9.06
CA ALA A 107 -0.53 -15.06 -8.80
C ALA A 107 -0.84 -16.53 -9.13
N PHE A 108 -2.05 -17.01 -8.87
CA PHE A 108 -2.46 -18.36 -9.24
C PHE A 108 -2.45 -18.57 -10.75
N LYS A 109 -3.05 -17.63 -11.50
CA LYS A 109 -3.10 -17.70 -12.96
C LYS A 109 -1.72 -17.54 -13.60
N ALA A 110 -0.88 -16.63 -13.10
CA ALA A 110 0.50 -16.45 -13.56
C ALA A 110 1.29 -17.76 -13.42
N ARG A 111 1.19 -18.43 -12.26
CA ARG A 111 1.82 -19.74 -12.02
C ARG A 111 1.30 -20.83 -12.98
N LYS A 112 0.00 -20.85 -13.27
CA LYS A 112 -0.60 -21.81 -14.21
C LYS A 112 -0.08 -21.60 -15.63
N LEU A 113 -0.08 -20.35 -16.11
CA LEU A 113 0.43 -19.99 -17.44
C LEU A 113 1.92 -20.35 -17.56
N HIS A 114 2.70 -20.06 -16.53
CA HIS A 114 4.13 -20.38 -16.52
C HIS A 114 4.39 -21.88 -16.60
N ARG A 115 3.65 -22.70 -15.83
CA ARG A 115 3.71 -24.18 -15.91
C ARG A 115 3.42 -24.72 -17.31
N GLN A 116 2.59 -24.03 -18.10
CA GLN A 116 2.25 -24.44 -19.47
C GLN A 116 3.35 -24.10 -20.49
N ILE A 117 4.16 -23.05 -20.23
CA ILE A 117 5.23 -22.55 -21.13
C ILE A 117 6.60 -23.16 -20.78
N THR A 118 6.68 -24.00 -19.75
CA THR A 118 7.89 -24.53 -19.07
C THR A 118 8.84 -25.40 -19.92
N SER A 119 8.62 -25.59 -21.21
CA SER A 119 9.41 -26.53 -22.04
C SER A 119 10.75 -26.01 -22.60
N LEU A 120 11.17 -24.76 -22.34
CA LEU A 120 12.23 -24.11 -23.15
C LEU A 120 13.46 -23.51 -22.41
N ASP A 121 13.43 -23.13 -21.12
CA ASP A 121 14.64 -22.61 -20.42
C ASP A 121 14.54 -22.59 -18.86
N GLN A 122 15.33 -23.43 -18.17
CA GLN A 122 15.33 -23.58 -16.71
C GLN A 122 15.83 -22.35 -15.92
N ASN A 123 16.70 -21.52 -16.48
CA ASN A 123 17.28 -20.38 -15.74
C ASN A 123 16.31 -19.19 -15.67
N MET A 124 15.66 -18.85 -16.79
CA MET A 124 14.55 -17.87 -16.85
C MET A 124 13.38 -18.26 -15.94
N ILE A 125 13.10 -19.57 -15.81
CA ILE A 125 12.08 -20.12 -14.91
C ILE A 125 12.35 -19.79 -13.44
N SER A 126 13.58 -19.99 -12.97
CA SER A 126 13.94 -19.76 -11.56
C SER A 126 13.81 -18.30 -11.15
N TYR A 127 14.23 -17.39 -12.04
CA TYR A 127 14.17 -15.95 -11.81
C TYR A 127 12.73 -15.42 -11.81
N GLN A 128 11.92 -15.79 -12.81
CA GLN A 128 10.53 -15.36 -12.90
C GLN A 128 9.68 -15.92 -11.75
N ARG A 129 9.89 -17.21 -11.39
CA ARG A 129 9.22 -17.83 -10.24
C ARG A 129 9.58 -17.13 -8.92
N GLN A 130 10.84 -16.73 -8.75
CA GLN A 130 11.27 -15.99 -7.56
C GLN A 130 10.60 -14.61 -7.50
N ARG A 131 10.44 -13.93 -8.64
CA ARG A 131 9.70 -12.66 -8.72
C ARG A 131 8.25 -12.84 -8.31
N ASP A 132 7.55 -13.83 -8.87
CA ASP A 132 6.15 -14.11 -8.54
C ASP A 132 5.98 -14.46 -7.04
N LEU A 133 6.92 -15.21 -6.45
CA LEU A 133 6.90 -15.52 -5.02
C LEU A 133 7.19 -14.32 -4.13
N ASN A 134 8.21 -13.52 -4.46
CA ASN A 134 8.51 -12.28 -3.74
C ASN A 134 7.32 -11.32 -3.77
N PHE A 135 6.63 -11.30 -4.90
CA PHE A 135 5.45 -10.50 -5.12
C PHE A 135 4.23 -10.96 -4.29
N ILE A 136 3.95 -12.27 -4.25
CA ILE A 136 2.92 -12.84 -3.38
C ILE A 136 3.25 -12.52 -1.92
N ARG A 137 4.52 -12.69 -1.56
CA ARG A 137 5.03 -12.37 -0.22
C ARG A 137 4.78 -10.89 0.11
N GLN A 138 5.12 -9.98 -0.79
CA GLN A 138 4.85 -8.55 -0.64
C GLN A 138 3.37 -8.29 -0.36
N SER A 139 2.49 -8.78 -1.24
CA SER A 139 1.06 -8.53 -1.17
C SER A 139 0.43 -9.10 0.11
N PHE A 140 0.91 -10.28 0.54
CA PHE A 140 0.46 -10.91 1.77
C PHE A 140 0.89 -10.13 3.02
N PHE A 141 2.17 -9.78 3.13
CA PHE A 141 2.68 -9.03 4.28
C PHE A 141 2.11 -7.62 4.35
N GLN A 142 1.89 -6.99 3.21
CA GLN A 142 1.24 -5.69 3.10
C GLN A 142 -0.21 -5.75 3.61
N GLY A 143 -1.01 -6.71 3.11
CA GLY A 143 -2.40 -6.88 3.56
C GLY A 143 -2.50 -7.27 5.04
N LEU A 144 -1.59 -8.12 5.52
CA LEU A 144 -1.51 -8.48 6.95
C LEU A 144 -1.18 -7.27 7.82
N SER A 145 -0.18 -6.47 7.45
CA SER A 145 0.22 -5.26 8.18
C SER A 145 -0.94 -4.25 8.28
N MET A 146 -1.65 -4.02 7.18
CA MET A 146 -2.81 -3.11 7.15
C MET A 146 -3.97 -3.62 8.00
N SER A 147 -4.26 -4.93 7.94
CA SER A 147 -5.33 -5.54 8.75
C SER A 147 -5.01 -5.50 10.25
N VAL A 148 -3.75 -5.77 10.60
CA VAL A 148 -3.25 -5.68 11.97
C VAL A 148 -3.41 -4.25 12.48
N ALA A 149 -2.96 -3.24 11.73
CA ALA A 149 -3.09 -1.84 12.13
C ALA A 149 -4.55 -1.44 12.43
N LEU A 150 -5.50 -1.87 11.60
CA LEU A 150 -6.93 -1.63 11.79
C LEU A 150 -7.49 -2.32 13.03
N ILE A 151 -7.12 -3.59 13.26
CA ILE A 151 -7.57 -4.36 14.42
C ILE A 151 -7.03 -3.75 15.72
N PHE A 152 -5.75 -3.38 15.75
CA PHE A 152 -5.16 -2.76 16.93
C PHE A 152 -5.85 -1.44 17.28
N TYR A 153 -6.04 -0.57 16.28
CA TYR A 153 -6.70 0.72 16.49
C TYR A 153 -8.17 0.60 16.95
N HIS A 154 -8.97 -0.29 16.36
CA HIS A 154 -10.41 -0.35 16.65
C HIS A 154 -10.81 -1.35 17.75
N ILE A 155 -10.04 -2.42 17.96
CA ILE A 155 -10.39 -3.49 18.91
C ILE A 155 -9.45 -3.48 20.12
N THR A 156 -8.14 -3.29 19.91
CA THR A 156 -7.17 -3.38 21.00
C THR A 156 -7.12 -2.09 21.81
N ALA A 157 -7.12 -0.92 21.17
CA ALA A 157 -7.03 0.37 21.86
C ALA A 157 -8.10 0.57 22.96
N PRO A 158 -9.40 0.24 22.76
CA PRO A 158 -10.42 0.35 23.81
C PRO A 158 -10.21 -0.60 25.00
N LEU A 159 -9.44 -1.68 24.84
CA LEU A 159 -9.17 -2.66 25.88
C LEU A 159 -7.94 -2.30 26.74
N ILE A 160 -7.18 -1.27 26.33
CA ILE A 160 -5.95 -0.86 27.01
C ILE A 160 -6.24 0.27 27.99
N ASN A 161 -6.13 -0.02 29.29
CA ASN A 161 -6.25 0.99 30.34
C ASN A 161 -4.92 1.71 30.65
N ASN A 162 -3.78 1.17 30.21
CA ASN A 162 -2.46 1.74 30.49
C ASN A 162 -2.11 2.82 29.46
N LYS A 163 -1.91 4.05 29.92
CA LYS A 163 -1.63 5.23 29.06
C LYS A 163 -0.41 5.04 28.15
N ILE A 164 0.67 4.44 28.65
CA ILE A 164 1.90 4.21 27.86
C ILE A 164 1.62 3.17 26.77
N LEU A 165 0.91 2.10 27.11
CA LEU A 165 0.58 1.05 26.17
C LEU A 165 -0.39 1.56 25.08
N LEU A 166 -1.35 2.42 25.45
CA LEU A 166 -2.27 3.05 24.51
C LEU A 166 -1.55 4.00 23.55
N PHE A 167 -0.59 4.79 24.05
CA PHE A 167 0.25 5.64 23.23
C PHE A 167 1.08 4.85 22.21
N LEU A 168 1.71 3.76 22.65
CA LEU A 168 2.50 2.88 21.78
C LEU A 168 1.62 2.24 20.70
N ASP A 169 0.41 1.82 21.06
CA ASP A 169 -0.56 1.22 20.14
C ASP A 169 -1.05 2.23 19.09
N ALA A 170 -1.47 3.42 19.51
CA ALA A 170 -1.89 4.49 18.60
C ALA A 170 -0.76 4.93 17.66
N SER A 171 0.50 4.95 18.14
CA SER A 171 1.67 5.26 17.33
C SER A 171 2.03 4.16 16.34
N LEU A 172 1.64 2.90 16.62
CA LEU A 172 1.94 1.75 15.78
C LEU A 172 1.30 1.89 14.39
N TRP A 173 0.11 2.48 14.29
CA TRP A 173 -0.57 2.73 13.02
C TRP A 173 0.30 3.55 12.04
N ALA A 174 0.92 4.64 12.51
CA ALA A 174 1.79 5.47 11.67
C ALA A 174 3.06 4.71 11.25
N PHE A 175 3.62 3.89 12.15
CA PHE A 175 4.77 3.06 11.85
C PHE A 175 4.45 1.97 10.81
N MET A 176 3.26 1.36 10.87
CA MET A 176 2.82 0.37 9.90
C MET A 176 2.78 0.93 8.47
N LEU A 177 2.41 2.21 8.32
CA LEU A 177 2.43 2.90 7.02
C LEU A 177 3.85 3.02 6.45
N ALA A 178 4.85 3.30 7.30
CA ALA A 178 6.24 3.32 6.88
C ALA A 178 6.78 1.90 6.59
N PHE A 179 6.37 0.93 7.39
CA PHE A 179 6.74 -0.48 7.25
C PHE A 179 6.27 -1.06 5.91
N GLU A 180 5.08 -0.66 5.44
CA GLU A 180 4.55 -1.00 4.12
C GLU A 180 5.52 -0.60 2.99
N GLY A 181 6.04 0.64 3.02
CA GLY A 181 7.05 1.10 2.05
C GLY A 181 8.32 0.23 2.08
N GLY A 182 8.73 -0.21 3.28
CA GLY A 182 9.84 -1.15 3.46
C GLY A 182 9.58 -2.52 2.83
N ILE A 183 8.38 -3.09 3.01
CA ILE A 183 7.98 -4.37 2.42
C ILE A 183 8.07 -4.33 0.89
N ILE A 184 7.59 -3.24 0.28
CA ILE A 184 7.63 -3.04 -1.19
C ILE A 184 9.08 -2.98 -1.67
N LEU A 185 9.92 -2.20 -0.99
CA LEU A 185 11.32 -2.04 -1.36
C LEU A 185 12.08 -3.36 -1.29
N LEU A 186 11.92 -4.13 -0.20
CA LEU A 186 12.59 -5.42 0.00
C LEU A 186 12.12 -6.50 -0.98
N SER A 187 10.85 -6.44 -1.39
CA SER A 187 10.27 -7.46 -2.28
C SER A 187 10.61 -7.22 -3.75
N ASN A 188 10.88 -5.97 -4.15
CA ASN A 188 11.20 -5.60 -5.52
C ASN A 188 12.70 -5.39 -5.74
N ARG A 189 13.38 -6.47 -6.14
CA ARG A 189 14.82 -6.43 -6.50
C ARG A 189 15.16 -5.42 -7.60
N GLU A 190 14.24 -5.16 -8.52
CA GLU A 190 14.44 -4.18 -9.61
C GLU A 190 14.61 -2.75 -9.09
N ILE A 191 13.86 -2.37 -8.04
CA ILE A 191 13.98 -1.06 -7.41
C ILE A 191 15.36 -0.92 -6.77
N PHE A 192 15.85 -1.95 -6.07
CA PHE A 192 17.21 -1.96 -5.52
C PHE A 192 18.28 -1.85 -6.60
N THR A 193 18.13 -2.58 -7.71
CA THR A 193 19.06 -2.49 -8.84
C THR A 193 19.05 -1.09 -9.45
N ALA A 194 17.88 -0.49 -9.67
CA ALA A 194 17.75 0.87 -10.19
C ALA A 194 18.34 1.93 -9.23
N ILE A 195 18.10 1.80 -7.93
CA ILE A 195 18.70 2.67 -6.91
C ILE A 195 20.23 2.53 -6.91
N LYS A 196 20.74 1.30 -7.01
CA LYS A 196 22.18 1.03 -7.06
C LYS A 196 22.81 1.60 -8.33
N GLN A 197 22.16 1.47 -9.48
CA GLN A 197 22.59 2.05 -10.76
C GLN A 197 22.60 3.58 -10.69
N LYS A 198 21.54 4.20 -10.18
CA LYS A 198 21.46 5.65 -10.00
C LYS A 198 22.53 6.18 -9.03
N LYS A 199 22.83 5.43 -7.96
CA LYS A 199 23.94 5.75 -7.04
C LYS A 199 25.30 5.67 -7.73
N THR A 200 25.50 4.69 -8.60
CA THR A 200 26.74 4.58 -9.41
C THR A 200 26.85 5.74 -10.40
N GLU A 201 25.78 6.10 -11.11
CA GLU A 201 25.76 7.27 -12.02
C GLU A 201 26.09 8.57 -11.28
N ILE A 202 25.48 8.81 -10.11
CA ILE A 202 25.77 9.99 -9.29
C ILE A 202 27.25 10.00 -8.88
N THR A 203 27.78 8.86 -8.42
CA THR A 203 29.19 8.75 -8.01
C THR A 203 30.13 9.01 -9.19
N SER A 204 29.82 8.48 -10.38
CA SER A 204 30.59 8.71 -11.61
C SER A 204 30.52 10.16 -12.09
N SER A 205 29.37 10.82 -11.95
CA SER A 205 29.20 12.23 -12.32
C SER A 205 29.93 13.19 -11.38
N VAL A 206 29.97 12.91 -10.07
CA VAL A 206 30.78 13.65 -9.10
C VAL A 206 32.26 13.47 -9.38
N PHE A 207 32.70 12.25 -9.69
CA PHE A 207 34.10 11.97 -10.03
C PHE A 207 34.55 12.67 -11.33
N MET A 208 33.66 12.80 -12.33
CA MET A 208 33.94 13.57 -13.54
C MET A 208 34.00 15.09 -13.31
N LEU A 209 33.20 15.62 -12.37
CA LEU A 209 33.25 17.03 -11.96
C LEU A 209 34.55 17.37 -11.22
N ASP A 210 35.04 16.49 -10.35
CA ASP A 210 36.30 16.70 -9.62
C ASP A 210 37.54 16.65 -10.53
N LEU A 211 37.52 15.80 -11.58
CA LEU A 211 38.58 15.74 -12.59
C LEU A 211 38.63 16.99 -13.50
N HIS A 212 37.51 17.70 -13.65
CA HIS A 212 37.46 18.91 -14.47
C HIS A 212 37.86 20.19 -13.72
N CYS A 213 37.88 20.15 -12.38
CA CYS A 213 38.34 21.25 -11.52
C CYS A 213 39.84 21.18 -11.15
N THR A 214 40.54 20.11 -11.51
CA THR A 214 41.97 19.90 -11.20
C THR A 214 42.91 20.09 -12.39
N ARG A 215 42.45 20.74 -13.47
CA ARG A 215 43.27 21.04 -14.65
C ARG A 215 43.29 22.52 -15.00
#